data_AF-A0A522S6E2-F1
#
_entry.id   AF-A0A522S6E2-F1
#
_cell.length_a   1.000
_cell.length_b   1.000
_cell.length_c   1.000
_cell.angle_alpha   90.00
_cell.angle_beta   90.00
_cell.angle_gamma   90.00
#
_symmetry.space_group_name_H-M   'P 1'
#
loop_
_entity.id
_entity.type
_entity.pdbx_description
1 polymer ?
#
loop_
_entity_poly.entity_id
_entity_poly.type
_entity_poly.pdbx_seq_one_letter_code
_entity_poly.pdbx_strand_id
1 'polypeptide(L)' 'ADVARIAQPALVAVGTTDDIAGSPQKLARLLPHGEAFAIEGRDHMLSVGDRTFKKRAVEFLRAHPLRN' A
#
# COMPACT_ATOMS: atom_id res chain seq x y z
N ALA A 1 -15.65 4.91 -8.60
CA ALA A 1 -16.76 4.56 -7.71
C ALA A 1 -16.57 3.18 -7.07
N ASP A 2 -16.07 2.17 -7.79
CA ASP A 2 -15.97 0.80 -7.27
C ASP A 2 -15.00 0.60 -6.10
N VAL A 3 -13.80 1.19 -6.16
CA VAL A 3 -12.80 1.11 -5.08
C VAL A 3 -13.31 1.67 -3.76
N ALA A 4 -14.23 2.63 -3.78
CA ALA A 4 -14.85 3.18 -2.57
C ALA A 4 -15.73 2.15 -1.83
N ARG A 5 -16.11 1.03 -2.48
CA ARG A 5 -16.84 -0.08 -1.83
C ARG A 5 -15.93 -1.03 -1.04
N ILE A 6 -14.61 -0.91 -1.18
CA ILE A 6 -13.66 -1.75 -0.44
C ILE A 6 -13.59 -1.22 0.99
N ALA A 7 -14.40 -1.80 1.88
CA ALA A 7 -14.50 -1.41 3.29
C ALA A 7 -13.42 -2.05 4.18
N GLN A 8 -12.61 -2.96 3.66
CA GLN A 8 -11.46 -3.48 4.42
C GLN A 8 -10.33 -2.43 4.47
N PRO A 9 -9.60 -2.31 5.59
CA PRO A 9 -8.35 -1.57 5.60
C PRO A 9 -7.44 -2.04 4.46
N ALA A 10 -6.81 -1.09 3.76
CA ALA A 10 -5.94 -1.42 2.64
C ALA A 10 -4.65 -0.59 2.66
N LEU A 11 -3.51 -1.28 2.57
CA LEU A 11 -2.20 -0.67 2.40
C LEU A 11 -1.84 -0.61 0.90
N VAL A 12 -1.64 0.59 0.37
CA VAL A 12 -1.17 0.84 -0.99
C VAL A 12 0.32 1.18 -0.93
N ALA A 13 1.17 0.25 -1.38
CA ALA A 13 2.61 0.42 -1.38
C ALA A 13 3.16 0.51 -2.81
N VAL A 14 3.92 1.57 -3.12
CA VAL A 14 4.51 1.81 -4.44
C VAL A 14 5.93 2.34 -4.27
N GLY A 15 6.85 1.89 -5.13
CA GLY A 15 8.22 2.38 -5.18
C GLY A 15 8.33 3.83 -5.67
N THR A 16 9.20 4.64 -5.09
CA THR A 16 9.34 6.06 -5.49
C THR A 16 9.97 6.27 -6.86
N THR A 17 10.61 5.22 -7.42
CA THR A 17 11.20 5.23 -8.76
C THR A 17 10.46 4.27 -9.70
N ASP A 18 9.25 3.86 -9.36
CA ASP A 18 8.36 3.09 -10.23
C ASP A 18 7.75 4.04 -11.27
N ASP A 19 8.06 3.82 -12.55
CA ASP A 19 7.60 4.59 -13.69
C ASP A 19 6.29 4.05 -14.31
N ILE A 20 5.84 2.88 -13.86
CA ILE A 20 4.63 2.20 -14.32
C ILE A 20 3.48 2.50 -13.36
N ALA A 21 3.72 2.43 -12.06
CA ALA A 21 2.71 2.65 -11.05
C ALA A 21 2.35 4.14 -10.90
N GLY A 22 1.07 4.39 -10.62
CA GLY A 22 0.59 5.73 -10.28
C GLY A 22 0.87 6.12 -8.82
N SER A 23 0.38 7.30 -8.41
CA SER A 23 0.56 7.80 -7.04
C SER A 23 -0.16 6.90 -6.01
N PRO A 24 0.57 6.33 -5.03
CA PRO A 24 -0.05 5.53 -3.97
C PRO A 24 -0.99 6.38 -3.10
N GLN A 25 -0.69 7.66 -2.89
CA GLN A 25 -1.53 8.58 -2.11
C GLN A 25 -2.84 8.90 -2.81
N LYS A 26 -2.85 9.03 -4.14
CA LYS A 26 -4.08 9.23 -4.91
C LYS A 26 -5.00 8.01 -4.77
N LEU A 27 -4.48 6.79 -4.90
CA LEU A 27 -5.29 5.58 -4.74
C LEU A 27 -5.76 5.38 -3.30
N ALA A 28 -4.89 5.56 -2.30
CA ALA A 28 -5.25 5.44 -0.90
C ALA A 28 -6.39 6.40 -0.50
N ARG A 29 -6.40 7.63 -1.04
CA ARG A 29 -7.50 8.60 -0.82
C ARG A 29 -8.86 8.19 -1.39
N LEU A 30 -8.89 7.26 -2.35
CA LEU A 30 -10.14 6.73 -2.90
C LEU A 30 -10.70 5.59 -2.05
N LEU A 31 -9.89 5.00 -1.17
CA LEU A 31 -10.27 3.90 -0.29
C LEU A 31 -10.74 4.47 1.06
N PRO A 32 -11.89 4.01 1.61
CA PRO A 32 -12.42 4.50 2.89
C PRO A 32 -11.43 4.40 4.06
N HIS A 33 -10.60 3.36 4.03
CA HIS A 33 -9.59 3.06 5.05
C HIS A 33 -8.23 2.79 4.39
N GLY A 34 -7.89 3.58 3.37
CA GLY A 34 -6.64 3.46 2.64
C GLY A 34 -5.46 4.09 3.35
N GLU A 35 -4.34 3.39 3.40
CA GLU A 35 -3.05 3.89 3.85
C GLU A 35 -2.04 3.82 2.70
N ALA A 36 -1.28 4.89 2.48
CA ALA A 36 -0.23 4.91 1.47
C ALA A 36 1.14 4.65 2.09
N PHE A 37 2.00 3.92 1.38
CA PHE A 37 3.39 3.74 1.73
C PHE A 37 4.26 3.90 0.48
N ALA A 38 5.18 4.86 0.51
CA ALA A 38 6.17 5.05 -0.53
C ALA A 38 7.43 4.26 -0.18
N ILE A 39 7.84 3.35 -1.04
CA ILE A 39 9.02 2.51 -0.84
C ILE A 39 10.20 3.24 -1.48
N GLU A 40 10.97 3.93 -0.66
CA GLU A 40 12.03 4.84 -1.13
C GLU A 40 13.09 4.12 -1.98
N GLY A 41 13.42 4.69 -3.14
CA GLY A 41 14.45 4.19 -4.06
C GLY A 41 14.13 2.85 -4.72
N ARG A 42 12.85 2.45 -4.77
CA ARG A 42 12.43 1.20 -5.41
C ARG A 42 11.65 1.44 -6.68
N ASP A 43 11.93 0.58 -7.65
CA ASP A 43 11.22 0.48 -8.91
C ASP A 43 10.11 -0.56 -8.84
N HIS A 44 9.45 -0.76 -9.98
CA HIS A 44 8.34 -1.70 -10.14
C HIS A 44 8.68 -3.14 -9.74
N MET A 45 9.88 -3.61 -10.07
CA MET A 45 10.27 -5.01 -9.92
C MET A 45 10.73 -5.33 -8.50
N LEU A 46 11.34 -4.37 -7.81
CA LEU A 46 11.99 -4.59 -6.52
C LEU A 46 11.11 -4.23 -5.32
N SER A 47 10.02 -3.48 -5.52
CA SER A 47 9.13 -3.00 -4.46
C SER A 47 8.51 -4.12 -3.61
N VAL A 48 8.03 -5.21 -4.23
CA VAL A 48 7.36 -6.31 -3.51
C VAL A 48 8.33 -7.11 -2.62
N GLY A 49 9.59 -7.23 -3.05
CA GLY A 49 10.63 -7.95 -2.33
C GLY A 49 11.23 -7.15 -1.16
N ASP A 50 11.07 -5.83 -1.18
CA ASP A 50 11.76 -4.90 -0.29
C ASP A 50 11.45 -5.15 1.19
N ARG A 51 12.50 -5.07 2.01
CA ARG A 51 12.41 -5.33 3.45
C ARG A 51 11.53 -4.30 4.17
N THR A 52 11.56 -3.04 3.76
CA THR A 52 10.76 -1.97 4.37
C THR A 52 9.29 -2.14 4.04
N PHE A 53 8.95 -2.57 2.83
CA PHE A 53 7.58 -2.96 2.48
C PHE A 53 7.09 -4.12 3.34
N LYS A 54 7.87 -5.21 3.44
CA LYS A 54 7.48 -6.37 4.27
C LYS A 54 7.29 -6.00 5.73
N LYS A 55 8.18 -5.16 6.28
CA LYS A 55 8.05 -4.63 7.64
C LYS A 55 6.73 -3.84 7.80
N ARG A 56 6.47 -2.90 6.88
CA ARG A 56 5.27 -2.08 6.92
C ARG A 56 3.98 -2.88 6.75
N ALA A 57 4.00 -3.93 5.92
CA ALA A 57 2.87 -4.84 5.73
C ALA A 57 2.56 -5.62 7.02
N VAL A 58 3.58 -6.11 7.73
CA VAL A 58 3.38 -6.77 9.03
C VAL A 58 2.84 -5.79 10.07
N GLU A 59 3.36 -4.57 10.15
CA GLU A 59 2.86 -3.51 11.05
C GLU A 59 1.40 -3.16 10.73
N PHE A 60 1.06 -3.07 9.45
CA PHE A 60 -0.30 -2.85 8.98
C PHE A 60 -1.26 -3.94 9.46
N LEU A 61 -0.91 -5.21 9.25
CA LEU A 61 -1.74 -6.35 9.68
C LEU A 61 -1.86 -6.45 11.20
N ARG A 62 -0.85 -6.00 11.96
CA ARG A 62 -0.94 -5.90 13.43
C ARG A 62 -1.90 -4.79 13.88
N ALA A 63 -1.89 -3.66 13.19
CA ALA A 63 -2.81 -2.54 13.45
C ALA A 63 -4.25 -2.85 13.03
N HIS A 64 -4.41 -3.68 11.98
CA HIS A 64 -5.69 -4.13 11.43
C HIS A 64 -5.81 -5.66 11.52
N PRO A 65 -5.97 -6.23 12.72
CA PRO A 65 -6.01 -7.68 12.90
C PRO A 65 -7.16 -8.31 12.11
N LEU A 66 -6.88 -9.44 11.47
CA LEU A 66 -7.89 -10.23 10.78
C LEU A 66 -8.89 -10.74 11.83
N ARG A 67 -10.18 -10.52 11.56
CA ARG A 67 -11.24 -11.09 12.38
C ARG A 67 -11.54 -12.49 11.85
N ASN A 68 -11.54 -13.46 12.76
CA ASN A 68 -12.02 -14.82 12.47
C ASN A 68 -13.54 -14.85 12.33
#